data_AF-A0A9P5VSA1-F1
#
_entry.id   AF-A0A9P5VSA1-F1
#
_cell.length_a   1.000
_cell.length_b   1.000
_cell.length_c   1.000
_cell.angle_alpha   90.00
_cell.angle_beta   90.00
_cell.angle_gamma   90.00
#
_symmetry.space_group_name_H-M   'P 1'
#
loop_
_entity.id
_entity.type
_entity.pdbx_description
1 polymer ?
#
loop_
_entity_poly.entity_id
_entity_poly.type
_entity_poly.pdbx_seq_one_letter_code
_entity_poly.pdbx_strand_id
1 'polypeptide(L)'
;MDRRTKLELWNELKIMSFTRTITALYSLTLLTLLTQIQLNLLGRFTYVSSVVAIANTTDASYRIESPSAKGSLSSTNGQLDFQTEKKYLTFSYWLLHEGWRRWNDRVREVVESVVGGISLKKTFKAKEFSDLLGEIRAQLEYREVDGKREAVSMREYILPDDTADEREVLRAGGVDEFDLVIDPVLRNLLDETRDFIDSADFATVMSSTIATTFARFNLALQPTFNPFLLSPPKSTDSGIEEIADEDDIDRAVPLITILPVVGRQVHLILNGVPNEYVESLSMVKDLQAFSAIVYSSFSEDLIHT
;
A
#
# COMPACT_ATOMS: atom_id res chain seq x y z
N MET A 1 -12.60 35.03 18.56
CA MET A 1 -11.32 34.37 18.22
C MET A 1 -10.54 35.30 17.32
N ASP A 2 -9.28 35.57 17.66
CA ASP A 2 -8.41 36.49 16.93
C ASP A 2 -8.11 35.97 15.51
N ARG A 3 -7.97 36.88 14.54
CA ARG A 3 -7.82 36.55 13.11
C ARG A 3 -6.52 35.79 12.84
N ARG A 4 -5.48 36.03 13.64
CA ARG A 4 -4.21 35.29 13.62
C ARG A 4 -4.42 33.81 13.97
N THR A 5 -5.10 33.54 15.08
CA THR A 5 -5.43 32.17 15.50
C THR A 5 -6.26 31.43 14.46
N LYS A 6 -7.22 32.10 13.81
CA LYS A 6 -8.00 31.47 12.74
C LYS A 6 -7.12 31.10 11.54
N LEU A 7 -6.19 31.96 11.13
CA LEU A 7 -5.30 31.69 10.01
C LEU A 7 -4.31 30.56 10.32
N GLU A 8 -3.78 30.52 11.55
CA GLU A 8 -2.95 29.42 12.05
C GLU A 8 -3.69 28.09 11.98
N LEU A 9 -4.93 28.03 12.47
CA LEU A 9 -5.77 26.83 12.39
C LEU A 9 -6.03 26.37 10.95
N TRP A 10 -6.23 27.28 10.01
CA TRP A 10 -6.40 26.91 8.60
C TRP A 10 -5.11 26.41 7.96
N ASN A 11 -3.96 26.95 8.36
CA ASN A 11 -2.66 26.44 7.89
C ASN A 11 -2.38 25.05 8.46
N GLU A 12 -2.67 24.81 9.73
CA GLU A 12 -2.59 23.48 10.33
C GLU A 12 -3.53 22.50 9.62
N LEU A 13 -4.78 22.89 9.38
CA LEU A 13 -5.73 22.07 8.64
C LEU A 13 -5.24 21.75 7.22
N LYS A 14 -4.64 22.72 6.53
CA LYS A 14 -4.02 22.52 5.21
C LYS A 14 -2.97 21.41 5.27
N ILE A 15 -1.99 21.53 6.17
CA ILE A 15 -0.92 20.53 6.33
C ILE A 15 -1.52 19.17 6.69
N MET A 16 -2.43 19.12 7.66
CA MET A 16 -3.06 17.88 8.10
C MET A 16 -3.89 17.21 7.01
N SER A 17 -4.62 17.97 6.19
CA SER A 17 -5.42 17.42 5.09
C SER A 17 -4.52 16.74 4.06
N PHE A 18 -3.48 17.41 3.58
CA PHE A 18 -2.55 16.80 2.63
C PHE A 18 -1.82 15.59 3.23
N THR A 19 -1.31 15.74 4.45
CA THR A 19 -0.57 14.68 5.15
C THR A 19 -1.45 13.43 5.29
N ARG A 20 -2.67 13.58 5.82
CA ARG A 20 -3.59 12.45 6.03
C ARG A 20 -3.96 11.78 4.72
N THR A 21 -4.26 12.54 3.67
CA THR A 21 -4.62 11.97 2.37
C THR A 21 -3.47 11.19 1.76
N ILE A 22 -2.27 11.79 1.73
CA ILE A 22 -1.10 11.14 1.14
C ILE A 22 -0.73 9.90 1.95
N THR A 23 -0.67 9.98 3.27
CA THR A 23 -0.45 8.80 4.11
C THR A 23 -1.49 7.71 3.85
N ALA A 24 -2.79 8.05 3.75
CA ALA A 24 -3.83 7.07 3.48
C ALA A 24 -3.66 6.39 2.11
N LEU A 25 -3.30 7.14 1.07
CA LEU A 25 -3.04 6.58 -0.28
C LEU A 25 -1.88 5.57 -0.24
N TYR A 26 -0.75 5.95 0.35
CA TYR A 26 0.41 5.05 0.47
C TYR A 26 0.11 3.84 1.36
N SER A 27 -0.49 4.04 2.54
CA SER A 27 -0.83 2.95 3.45
C SER A 27 -1.78 1.93 2.81
N LEU A 28 -2.78 2.38 2.05
CA LEU A 28 -3.68 1.49 1.32
C LEU A 28 -2.93 0.66 0.27
N THR A 29 -2.07 1.30 -0.50
CA THR A 29 -1.29 0.63 -1.55
C THR A 29 -0.29 -0.36 -0.96
N LEU A 30 0.50 0.05 0.05
CA LEU A 30 1.46 -0.82 0.72
C LEU A 30 0.80 -2.00 1.40
N LEU A 31 -0.36 -1.80 2.05
CA LEU A 31 -1.12 -2.90 2.66
C LEU A 31 -1.63 -3.88 1.60
N THR A 32 -2.10 -3.37 0.46
CA THR A 32 -2.54 -4.22 -0.66
C THR A 32 -1.37 -5.07 -1.19
N LEU A 33 -0.20 -4.45 -1.40
CA LEU A 33 1.00 -5.14 -1.87
C LEU A 33 1.47 -6.21 -0.87
N LEU A 34 1.55 -5.86 0.42
CA LEU A 34 1.94 -6.80 1.47
C LEU A 34 0.96 -7.97 1.56
N THR A 35 -0.35 -7.70 1.49
CA THR A 35 -1.39 -8.74 1.50
C THR A 35 -1.22 -9.68 0.31
N GLN A 36 -0.95 -9.15 -0.88
CA GLN A 36 -0.70 -9.97 -2.07
C GLN A 36 0.54 -10.86 -1.87
N ILE A 37 1.66 -10.31 -1.38
CA ILE A 37 2.85 -11.12 -1.10
C ILE A 37 2.52 -12.22 -0.09
N GLN A 38 1.91 -11.86 1.05
CA GLN A 38 1.61 -12.80 2.13
C GLN A 38 0.70 -13.94 1.67
N LEU A 39 -0.39 -13.63 0.97
CA LEU A 39 -1.33 -14.66 0.51
C LEU A 39 -0.75 -15.53 -0.62
N ASN A 40 0.04 -14.97 -1.54
CA ASN A 40 0.66 -15.77 -2.59
C ASN A 40 1.75 -16.69 -2.04
N LEU A 41 2.56 -16.24 -1.06
CA LEU A 41 3.54 -17.09 -0.38
C LEU A 41 2.89 -18.25 0.38
N LEU A 42 1.81 -17.97 1.15
CA LEU A 42 1.05 -19.02 1.85
C LEU A 42 0.37 -19.99 0.89
N GLY A 43 -0.23 -19.47 -0.19
CA GLY A 43 -0.85 -20.27 -1.23
C GLY A 43 0.15 -21.21 -1.89
N ARG A 44 1.34 -20.71 -2.22
CA ARG A 44 2.43 -21.51 -2.77
C ARG A 44 2.91 -22.58 -1.78
N PHE A 45 3.12 -22.21 -0.52
CA PHE A 45 3.54 -23.17 0.51
C PHE A 45 2.55 -24.35 0.63
N THR A 46 1.26 -24.03 0.64
CA THR A 46 0.18 -25.03 0.68
C THR A 46 0.18 -25.90 -0.58
N TYR A 47 0.34 -25.30 -1.75
CA TYR A 47 0.43 -26.01 -3.03
C TYR A 47 1.60 -27.00 -3.06
N VAL A 48 2.82 -26.55 -2.75
CA VAL A 48 4.02 -27.40 -2.74
C VAL A 48 3.86 -28.56 -1.77
N SER A 49 3.41 -28.27 -0.55
CA SER A 49 3.22 -29.29 0.49
C SER A 49 2.19 -30.36 0.07
N SER A 50 1.13 -29.96 -0.64
CA SER A 50 0.14 -30.89 -1.20
C SER A 50 0.73 -31.78 -2.31
N VAL A 51 1.57 -31.23 -3.19
CA VAL A 51 2.22 -31.98 -4.28
C VAL A 51 3.22 -32.99 -3.71
N VAL A 52 4.00 -32.61 -2.70
CA VAL A 52 4.94 -33.52 -2.03
C VAL A 52 4.21 -34.67 -1.32
N ALA A 53 3.08 -34.38 -0.64
CA ALA A 53 2.25 -35.41 -0.03
C ALA A 53 1.71 -36.41 -1.07
N ILE A 54 1.25 -35.91 -2.23
CA ILE A 54 0.79 -36.76 -3.34
C ILE A 54 1.95 -37.61 -3.89
N ALA A 55 3.13 -37.03 -4.13
CA ALA A 55 4.29 -37.77 -4.62
C ALA A 55 4.68 -38.91 -3.67
N ASN A 56 4.73 -38.64 -2.37
CA ASN A 56 5.05 -39.64 -1.35
C ASN A 56 4.03 -40.77 -1.26
N THR A 57 2.74 -40.51 -1.49
CA THR A 57 1.71 -41.57 -1.53
C THR A 57 1.78 -42.43 -2.80
N THR A 58 2.27 -41.87 -3.91
CA THR A 58 2.38 -42.57 -5.19
C THR A 58 3.59 -43.52 -5.21
N ASP A 59 4.69 -43.13 -4.56
CA ASP A 59 5.91 -43.95 -4.37
C ASP A 59 5.82 -45.00 -3.24
N ALA A 60 4.70 -45.05 -2.51
CA ALA A 60 4.48 -45.98 -1.39
C ALA A 60 4.35 -47.47 -1.81
N SER A 61 4.37 -47.78 -3.10
CA SER A 61 4.38 -49.17 -3.59
C SER A 61 5.74 -49.88 -3.46
N TYR A 62 6.82 -49.18 -3.05
CA TYR A 62 8.18 -49.79 -2.97
C TYR A 62 9.03 -49.45 -1.73
N ARG A 63 8.51 -48.83 -0.66
CA ARG A 63 9.38 -48.46 0.49
C ARG A 63 9.03 -49.26 1.75
N ILE A 64 9.98 -50.13 2.15
CA ILE A 64 10.06 -50.74 3.47
C ILE A 64 10.29 -49.63 4.50
N GLU A 65 9.49 -49.65 5.58
CA GLU A 65 9.54 -48.72 6.70
C GLU A 65 10.97 -48.43 7.16
N SER A 66 11.43 -47.19 6.95
CA SER A 66 12.59 -46.65 7.67
C SER A 66 12.10 -45.93 8.93
N PRO A 67 12.80 -46.09 10.07
CA PRO A 67 12.39 -45.49 11.32
C PRO A 67 12.42 -43.98 11.21
N SER A 68 11.37 -43.35 11.72
CA SER A 68 11.16 -41.92 11.81
C SER A 68 12.42 -41.20 12.34
N ALA A 69 13.09 -40.48 11.44
CA ALA A 69 14.15 -39.56 11.81
C ALA A 69 13.53 -38.47 12.69
N LYS A 70 13.96 -38.42 13.96
CA LYS A 70 13.73 -37.28 14.84
C LYS A 70 14.18 -36.02 14.11
N GLY A 71 13.24 -35.13 13.80
CA GLY A 71 13.50 -33.85 13.13
C GLY A 71 12.89 -33.69 11.74
N SER A 72 12.05 -34.61 11.27
CA SER A 72 11.24 -34.34 10.07
C SER A 72 10.30 -33.17 10.36
N LEU A 73 10.53 -32.05 9.67
CA LEU A 73 9.65 -30.89 9.53
C LEU A 73 8.39 -31.27 8.72
N SER A 74 7.80 -32.42 9.06
CA SER A 74 6.52 -32.85 8.54
C SER A 74 5.47 -32.21 9.42
N SER A 75 4.95 -31.08 8.96
CA SER A 75 3.55 -30.77 9.24
C SER A 75 2.73 -32.02 8.95
N THR A 76 2.06 -32.54 9.97
CA THR A 76 1.12 -33.64 9.81
C THR A 76 0.09 -33.23 8.77
N ASN A 77 0.11 -33.86 7.58
CA ASN A 77 -0.77 -33.64 6.42
C ASN A 77 -0.37 -32.57 5.39
N GLY A 78 0.87 -32.05 5.39
CA GLY A 78 1.31 -31.16 4.30
C GLY A 78 0.57 -29.81 4.27
N GLN A 79 0.21 -29.29 5.44
CA GLN A 79 -0.35 -27.95 5.62
C GLN A 79 0.55 -27.19 6.59
N LEU A 80 0.83 -25.90 6.34
CA LEU A 80 1.53 -25.06 7.31
C LEU A 80 0.78 -25.16 8.66
N ASP A 81 1.52 -25.24 9.78
CA ASP A 81 0.85 -25.21 11.09
C ASP A 81 0.03 -23.92 11.20
N PHE A 82 -1.23 -24.06 11.64
CA PHE A 82 -2.18 -22.95 11.70
C PHE A 82 -1.63 -21.79 12.55
N GLN A 83 -0.85 -22.10 13.60
CA GLN A 83 -0.20 -21.05 14.39
C GLN A 83 0.86 -20.31 13.60
N THR A 84 1.66 -21.00 12.77
CA THR A 84 2.67 -20.37 11.93
C THR A 84 2.02 -19.46 10.88
N GLU A 85 0.93 -19.92 10.25
CA GLU A 85 0.14 -19.10 9.30
C GLU A 85 -0.40 -17.83 9.96
N LYS A 86 -1.02 -17.98 11.14
CA LYS A 86 -1.55 -16.87 11.92
C LYS A 86 -0.45 -15.89 12.33
N LYS A 87 0.69 -16.38 12.83
CA LYS A 87 1.84 -15.56 13.20
C LYS A 87 2.37 -14.79 12.00
N TYR A 88 2.48 -15.42 10.84
CA TYR A 88 2.95 -14.78 9.62
C TYR A 88 2.03 -13.64 9.16
N LEU A 89 0.71 -13.89 9.08
CA LEU A 89 -0.26 -12.86 8.69
C LEU A 89 -0.33 -11.69 9.68
N THR A 90 -0.01 -11.93 10.95
CA THR A 90 0.05 -10.90 11.99
C THR A 90 1.09 -9.83 11.69
N PHE A 91 2.12 -10.09 10.87
CA PHE A 91 3.13 -9.07 10.53
C PHE A 91 2.58 -7.88 9.75
N SER A 92 1.38 -7.99 9.15
CA SER A 92 0.65 -6.82 8.63
C SER A 92 0.36 -5.76 9.72
N TYR A 93 0.35 -6.15 10.99
CA TYR A 93 0.23 -5.25 12.14
C TYR A 93 1.28 -4.15 12.13
N TRP A 94 2.52 -4.47 11.76
CA TRP A 94 3.63 -3.51 11.76
C TRP A 94 3.31 -2.29 10.92
N LEU A 95 2.95 -2.50 9.65
CA LEU A 95 2.54 -1.45 8.74
C LEU A 95 1.36 -0.64 9.32
N LEU A 96 0.39 -1.31 9.93
CA LEU A 96 -0.85 -0.71 10.44
C LEU A 96 -0.70 0.04 11.77
N HIS A 97 0.37 -0.18 12.53
CA HIS A 97 0.52 0.42 13.87
C HIS A 97 1.77 1.26 14.04
N GLU A 98 2.90 0.82 13.47
CA GLU A 98 4.20 1.48 13.60
C GLU A 98 4.65 2.09 12.27
N GLY A 99 4.63 1.31 11.19
CA GLY A 99 5.11 1.71 9.87
C GLY A 99 4.39 2.94 9.31
N TRP A 100 3.06 2.98 9.38
CA TRP A 100 2.29 4.14 8.92
C TRP A 100 2.58 5.42 9.71
N ARG A 101 2.94 5.34 11.00
CA ARG A 101 3.28 6.53 11.82
C ARG A 101 4.59 7.13 11.35
N ARG A 102 5.61 6.29 11.19
CA ARG A 102 6.90 6.70 10.62
C ARG A 102 6.73 7.31 9.23
N TRP A 103 5.88 6.69 8.41
CA TRP A 103 5.54 7.23 7.10
C TRP A 103 4.77 8.55 7.20
N ASN A 104 3.83 8.69 8.15
CA ASN A 104 3.08 9.93 8.38
C ASN A 104 3.99 11.11 8.74
N ASP A 105 4.98 10.88 9.60
CA ASP A 105 5.93 11.90 10.02
C ASP A 105 6.78 12.36 8.84
N ARG A 106 7.31 11.42 8.04
CA ARG A 106 8.02 11.75 6.79
C ARG A 106 7.14 12.52 5.79
N VAL A 107 5.88 12.09 5.61
CA VAL A 107 4.92 12.79 4.75
C VAL A 107 4.66 14.20 5.24
N ARG A 108 4.49 14.39 6.56
CA ARG A 108 4.26 15.69 7.16
C ARG A 108 5.42 16.64 6.87
N GLU A 109 6.66 16.21 7.07
CA GLU A 109 7.86 17.03 6.82
C GLU A 109 7.91 17.53 5.37
N VAL A 110 7.66 16.63 4.40
CA VAL A 110 7.66 16.99 2.97
C VAL A 110 6.45 17.88 2.61
N VAL A 111 5.27 17.61 3.18
CA VAL A 111 4.10 18.45 2.95
C VAL A 111 4.32 19.86 3.53
N GLU A 112 4.96 19.98 4.68
CA GLU A 112 5.32 21.27 5.28
C GLU A 112 6.33 22.03 4.42
N SER A 113 7.32 21.35 3.82
CA SER A 113 8.30 21.99 2.94
C SER A 113 7.67 22.52 1.64
N VAL A 114 6.79 21.74 1.00
CA VAL A 114 6.20 22.07 -0.30
C VAL A 114 4.96 22.98 -0.16
N VAL A 115 4.06 22.64 0.76
CA VAL A 115 2.74 23.28 0.87
C VAL A 115 2.69 24.35 1.97
N GLY A 116 3.65 24.35 2.92
CA GLY A 116 3.69 25.27 4.05
C GLY A 116 3.60 26.74 3.65
N GLY A 117 4.42 27.16 2.69
CA GLY A 117 4.46 28.55 2.19
C GLY A 117 3.27 28.96 1.30
N ILE A 118 2.42 28.02 0.88
CA ILE A 118 1.33 28.30 -0.03
C ILE A 118 0.16 28.98 0.68
N SER A 119 -0.26 30.14 0.15
CA SER A 119 -1.46 30.85 0.62
C SER A 119 -2.72 30.04 0.37
N LEU A 120 -3.61 29.97 1.36
CA LEU A 120 -4.93 29.33 1.27
C LEU A 120 -5.83 29.94 0.18
N LYS A 121 -5.54 31.17 -0.23
CA LYS A 121 -6.27 31.88 -1.29
C LYS A 121 -5.69 31.65 -2.68
N LYS A 122 -4.51 31.03 -2.79
CA LYS A 122 -3.93 30.68 -4.09
C LYS A 122 -4.92 29.77 -4.82
N THR A 123 -5.25 30.14 -6.04
CA THR A 123 -6.08 29.35 -6.93
C THR A 123 -5.21 28.34 -7.68
N PHE A 124 -5.75 27.15 -7.90
CA PHE A 124 -5.11 26.08 -8.65
C PHE A 124 -6.04 25.62 -9.76
N LYS A 125 -5.49 25.38 -10.95
CA LYS A 125 -6.13 24.54 -11.97
C LYS A 125 -5.91 23.07 -11.67
N ALA A 126 -6.68 22.17 -12.32
CA ALA A 126 -6.57 20.73 -12.07
C ALA A 126 -5.15 20.21 -12.31
N LYS A 127 -4.51 20.65 -13.40
CA LYS A 127 -3.14 20.27 -13.74
C LYS A 127 -2.12 20.78 -12.71
N GLU A 128 -2.20 22.05 -12.32
CA GLU A 128 -1.29 22.63 -11.33
C GLU A 128 -1.39 21.93 -9.97
N PHE A 129 -2.59 21.50 -9.58
CA PHE A 129 -2.79 20.72 -8.37
C PHE A 129 -2.20 19.30 -8.49
N SER A 130 -2.35 18.65 -9.65
CA SER A 130 -1.71 17.36 -9.93
C SER A 130 -0.18 17.48 -9.92
N ASP A 131 0.38 18.54 -10.49
CA ASP A 131 1.81 18.80 -10.51
C ASP A 131 2.35 19.02 -9.08
N LEU A 132 1.60 19.72 -8.22
CA LEU A 132 1.92 19.88 -6.80
C LEU A 132 1.99 18.53 -6.07
N LEU A 133 1.03 17.62 -6.32
CA LEU A 133 1.08 16.27 -5.76
C LEU A 133 2.28 15.47 -6.31
N GLY A 134 2.59 15.64 -7.59
CA GLY A 134 3.78 15.05 -8.21
C GLY A 134 5.08 15.51 -7.57
N GLU A 135 5.20 16.79 -7.22
CA GLU A 135 6.34 17.34 -6.51
C GLU A 135 6.50 16.73 -5.11
N ILE A 136 5.40 16.61 -4.36
CA ILE A 136 5.40 15.96 -3.04
C ILE A 136 5.85 14.50 -3.16
N ARG A 137 5.30 13.76 -4.15
CA ARG A 137 5.70 12.38 -4.40
C ARG A 137 7.18 12.24 -4.75
N ALA A 138 7.70 13.12 -5.59
CA ALA A 138 9.11 13.10 -5.97
C ALA A 138 10.04 13.26 -4.75
N GLN A 139 9.70 14.16 -3.81
CA GLN A 139 10.47 14.34 -2.56
C GLN A 139 10.27 13.19 -1.55
N LEU A 140 9.14 12.49 -1.60
CA LEU A 140 8.88 11.33 -0.74
C LEU A 140 9.63 10.09 -1.20
N GLU A 141 9.53 9.78 -2.49
CA GLU A 141 10.01 8.55 -3.11
C GLU A 141 11.51 8.59 -3.43
N TYR A 142 12.09 9.78 -3.63
CA TYR A 142 13.51 9.94 -3.98
C TYR A 142 14.24 10.85 -2.99
N ARG A 143 15.48 10.48 -2.67
CA ARG A 143 16.45 11.32 -1.95
C ARG A 143 17.60 11.65 -2.88
N GLU A 144 18.09 12.88 -2.81
CA GLU A 144 19.32 13.26 -3.50
C GLU A 144 20.51 13.03 -2.58
N VAL A 145 21.35 12.04 -2.92
CA VAL A 145 22.58 11.70 -2.22
C VAL A 145 23.72 11.79 -3.24
N ASP A 146 24.72 12.63 -2.96
CA ASP A 146 25.89 12.84 -3.83
C ASP A 146 25.55 13.13 -5.31
N GLY A 147 24.47 13.87 -5.55
CA GLY A 147 24.01 14.24 -6.90
C GLY A 147 23.32 13.10 -7.67
N LYS A 148 23.08 11.95 -7.04
CA LYS A 148 22.25 10.86 -7.57
C LYS A 148 20.90 10.82 -6.87
N ARG A 149 19.86 10.53 -7.65
CA ARG A 149 18.52 10.25 -7.11
C ARG A 149 18.45 8.79 -6.72
N GLU A 150 18.40 8.53 -5.43
CA GLU A 150 18.23 7.20 -4.86
C GLU A 150 16.79 7.04 -4.37
N ALA A 151 16.18 5.89 -4.68
CA ALA A 151 14.85 5.57 -4.20
C ALA A 151 14.89 5.30 -2.70
N VAL A 152 13.89 5.79 -1.98
CA VAL A 152 13.74 5.52 -0.55
C VAL A 152 13.34 4.08 -0.35
N SER A 153 14.08 3.37 0.51
CA SER A 153 13.68 2.02 0.92
C SER A 153 12.34 2.07 1.64
N MET A 154 11.37 1.31 1.14
CA MET A 154 10.05 1.20 1.76
C MET A 154 9.97 0.08 2.80
N ARG A 155 11.01 -0.75 2.91
CA ARG A 155 11.08 -1.89 3.83
C ARG A 155 10.78 -1.50 5.27
N GLU A 156 11.41 -0.42 5.76
CA GLU A 156 11.28 0.07 7.15
C GLU A 156 9.83 0.41 7.55
N TYR A 157 8.97 0.71 6.57
CA TYR A 157 7.55 1.02 6.79
C TYR A 157 6.65 -0.21 6.66
N ILE A 158 7.07 -1.25 5.92
CA ILE A 158 6.24 -2.44 5.63
C ILE A 158 6.48 -3.55 6.66
N LEU A 159 7.73 -3.80 7.04
CA LEU A 159 8.11 -4.87 7.97
C LEU A 159 9.11 -4.39 9.04
N PRO A 160 9.15 -5.04 10.21
CA PRO A 160 10.19 -4.81 11.20
C PRO A 160 11.53 -5.40 10.74
N ASP A 161 12.62 -4.67 10.98
CA ASP A 161 13.99 -5.13 10.70
C ASP A 161 14.63 -5.82 11.91
N ASP A 162 14.23 -5.44 13.13
CA ASP A 162 14.82 -5.92 14.38
C ASP A 162 14.02 -7.05 15.03
N THR A 163 14.72 -8.05 15.57
CA THR A 163 14.10 -9.17 16.32
C THR A 163 13.27 -8.73 17.53
N ALA A 164 13.59 -7.58 18.13
CA ALA A 164 12.80 -7.00 19.22
C ALA A 164 11.42 -6.54 18.73
N ASP A 165 11.39 -5.86 17.59
CA ASP A 165 10.17 -5.37 16.97
C ASP A 165 9.32 -6.53 16.42
N GLU A 166 9.95 -7.56 15.85
CA GLU A 166 9.23 -8.78 15.45
C GLU A 166 8.50 -9.45 16.62
N ARG A 167 9.13 -9.49 17.80
CA ARG A 167 8.50 -10.05 19.01
C ARG A 167 7.35 -9.19 19.51
N GLU A 168 7.47 -7.88 19.43
CA GLU A 168 6.39 -6.96 19.82
C GLU A 168 5.20 -7.09 18.86
N VAL A 169 5.44 -7.27 17.56
CA VAL A 169 4.39 -7.54 16.57
C VAL A 169 3.60 -8.81 16.93
N LEU A 170 4.29 -9.91 17.25
CA LEU A 170 3.62 -11.15 17.67
C LEU A 170 2.81 -10.96 18.95
N ARG A 171 3.39 -10.26 19.93
CA ARG A 171 2.74 -9.97 21.21
C ARG A 171 1.48 -9.13 21.02
N ALA A 172 1.59 -8.04 20.26
CA ALA A 172 0.48 -7.14 19.99
C ALA A 172 -0.61 -7.80 19.11
N GLY A 173 -0.23 -8.76 18.27
CA GLY A 173 -1.15 -9.60 17.51
C GLY A 173 -1.88 -10.68 18.31
N GLY A 174 -1.65 -10.77 19.62
CA GLY A 174 -2.32 -11.72 20.50
C GLY A 174 -1.78 -13.14 20.40
N VAL A 175 -0.48 -13.30 20.13
CA VAL A 175 0.25 -14.55 20.32
C VAL A 175 0.62 -14.69 21.80
N ASP A 176 0.46 -15.89 22.36
CA ASP A 176 0.77 -16.15 23.76
C ASP A 176 2.25 -15.86 24.08
N GLU A 177 2.53 -15.35 25.29
CA GLU A 177 3.89 -14.96 25.69
C GLU A 177 4.92 -16.11 25.59
N PHE A 178 4.45 -17.35 25.73
CA PHE A 178 5.28 -18.56 25.62
C PHE A 178 5.61 -18.95 24.17
N ASP A 179 4.91 -18.36 23.20
CA ASP A 179 4.99 -18.72 21.77
C ASP A 179 5.40 -17.53 20.87
N LEU A 180 5.99 -16.49 21.47
CA LEU A 180 6.61 -15.34 20.78
C LEU A 180 7.92 -15.69 20.05
N VAL A 181 8.15 -16.97 19.79
CA VAL A 181 9.33 -17.47 19.09
C VAL A 181 9.01 -17.55 17.62
N ILE A 182 9.95 -17.06 16.81
CA ILE A 182 9.93 -17.20 15.37
C ILE A 182 10.64 -18.51 15.05
N ASP A 183 9.86 -19.51 14.69
CA ASP A 183 10.38 -20.78 14.22
C ASP A 183 11.08 -20.63 12.85
N PRO A 184 11.88 -21.62 12.42
CA PRO A 184 12.61 -21.54 11.15
C PRO A 184 11.72 -21.37 9.92
N VAL A 185 10.48 -21.88 9.95
CA VAL A 185 9.54 -21.78 8.83
C VAL A 185 9.00 -20.36 8.73
N LEU A 186 8.59 -19.78 9.86
CA LEU A 186 8.18 -18.39 9.95
C LEU A 186 9.32 -17.44 9.55
N ARG A 187 10.56 -17.73 9.98
CA ARG A 187 11.74 -16.96 9.58
C ARG A 187 11.92 -16.96 8.06
N ASN A 188 11.84 -18.13 7.44
CA ASN A 188 11.97 -18.28 5.98
C ASN A 188 10.89 -17.47 5.25
N LEU A 189 9.62 -17.57 5.66
CA LEU A 189 8.53 -16.78 5.07
C LEU A 189 8.77 -15.26 5.18
N LEU A 190 9.27 -14.79 6.33
CA LEU A 190 9.58 -13.37 6.54
C LEU A 190 10.78 -12.90 5.71
N ASP A 191 11.82 -13.72 5.63
CA ASP A 191 13.03 -13.39 4.86
C ASP A 191 12.73 -13.40 3.35
N GLU A 192 11.91 -14.33 2.88
CA GLU A 192 11.44 -14.33 1.51
C GLU A 192 10.52 -13.13 1.21
N THR A 193 9.64 -12.75 2.14
CA THR A 193 8.83 -11.53 2.01
C THR A 193 9.72 -10.30 1.89
N ARG A 194 10.79 -10.23 2.69
CA ARG A 194 11.81 -9.18 2.62
C ARG A 194 12.47 -9.17 1.25
N ASP A 195 12.92 -10.30 0.75
CA ASP A 195 13.55 -10.41 -0.57
C ASP A 195 12.64 -9.94 -1.69
N PHE A 196 11.34 -10.26 -1.62
CA PHE A 196 10.36 -9.70 -2.55
C PHE A 196 10.25 -8.18 -2.43
N ILE A 197 10.18 -7.63 -1.22
CA ILE A 197 10.07 -6.18 -1.00
C ILE A 197 11.31 -5.42 -1.51
N ASP A 198 12.50 -6.01 -1.44
CA ASP A 198 13.74 -5.39 -1.93
C ASP A 198 13.99 -5.61 -3.43
N SER A 199 13.19 -6.44 -4.07
CA SER A 199 13.33 -6.71 -5.50
C SER A 199 13.03 -5.48 -6.37
N ALA A 200 13.71 -5.39 -7.52
CA ALA A 200 13.43 -4.34 -8.51
C ALA A 200 12.01 -4.46 -9.11
N ASP A 201 11.48 -5.68 -9.17
CA ASP A 201 10.11 -5.96 -9.63
C ASP A 201 9.10 -5.32 -8.66
N PHE A 202 9.28 -5.50 -7.36
CA PHE A 202 8.44 -4.86 -6.35
C PHE A 202 8.51 -3.34 -6.44
N ALA A 203 9.70 -2.74 -6.60
CA ALA A 203 9.83 -1.29 -6.77
C ALA A 203 9.03 -0.78 -7.98
N THR A 204 9.06 -1.51 -9.10
CA THR A 204 8.31 -1.17 -10.32
C THR A 204 6.80 -1.26 -10.09
N VAL A 205 6.35 -2.38 -9.49
CA VAL A 205 4.93 -2.63 -9.19
C VAL A 205 4.39 -1.61 -8.18
N MET A 206 5.17 -1.30 -7.16
CA MET A 206 4.85 -0.29 -6.16
C MET A 206 4.69 1.10 -6.81
N SER A 207 5.62 1.51 -7.67
CA SER A 207 5.51 2.77 -8.40
C SER A 207 4.24 2.82 -9.26
N SER A 208 3.94 1.74 -10.00
CA SER A 208 2.77 1.62 -10.88
C SER A 208 1.45 1.68 -10.09
N THR A 209 1.38 0.95 -8.98
CA THR A 209 0.21 0.91 -8.10
C THR A 209 -0.03 2.24 -7.40
N ILE A 210 1.01 2.88 -6.84
CA ILE A 210 0.91 4.23 -6.26
C ILE A 210 0.44 5.23 -7.33
N ALA A 211 1.02 5.19 -8.52
CA ALA A 211 0.61 6.08 -9.62
C ALA A 211 -0.88 5.92 -9.96
N THR A 212 -1.38 4.68 -9.96
CA THR A 212 -2.81 4.38 -10.20
C THR A 212 -3.69 4.93 -9.07
N THR A 213 -3.29 4.75 -7.81
CA THR A 213 -4.06 5.27 -6.66
C THR A 213 -4.12 6.80 -6.67
N PHE A 214 -3.02 7.48 -6.99
CA PHE A 214 -2.98 8.94 -7.14
C PHE A 214 -3.78 9.43 -8.36
N ALA A 215 -3.75 8.69 -9.48
CA ALA A 215 -4.60 9.00 -10.63
C ALA A 215 -6.08 8.89 -10.28
N ARG A 216 -6.49 7.87 -9.50
CA ARG A 216 -7.86 7.74 -9.00
C ARG A 216 -8.24 8.91 -8.09
N PHE A 217 -7.35 9.30 -7.18
CA PHE A 217 -7.55 10.46 -6.32
C PHE A 217 -7.74 11.75 -7.13
N ASN A 218 -6.88 11.99 -8.13
CA ASN A 218 -7.00 13.14 -9.03
C ASN A 218 -8.32 13.14 -9.81
N LEU A 219 -8.73 11.98 -10.32
CA LEU A 219 -10.02 11.82 -10.98
C LEU A 219 -11.19 12.17 -10.05
N ALA A 220 -11.12 11.76 -8.78
CA ALA A 220 -12.14 12.08 -7.78
C ALA A 220 -12.20 13.58 -7.44
N LEU A 221 -11.13 14.34 -7.70
CA LEU A 221 -11.10 15.80 -7.54
C LEU A 221 -11.56 16.57 -8.79
N GLN A 222 -11.54 15.96 -9.98
CA GLN A 222 -11.93 16.61 -11.24
C GLN A 222 -13.25 17.38 -11.19
N PRO A 223 -14.33 16.87 -10.57
CA PRO A 223 -15.60 17.60 -10.47
C PRO A 223 -15.50 18.95 -9.74
N THR A 224 -14.46 19.15 -8.93
CA THR A 224 -14.20 20.41 -8.23
C THR A 224 -13.70 21.49 -9.18
N PHE A 225 -12.89 21.10 -10.18
CA PHE A 225 -12.31 21.98 -11.18
C PHE A 225 -13.20 22.13 -12.42
N ASN A 226 -14.00 21.10 -12.72
CA ASN A 226 -14.97 21.08 -13.81
C ASN A 226 -16.36 20.62 -13.30
N PRO A 227 -17.23 21.58 -12.91
CA PRO A 227 -18.58 21.28 -12.42
C PRO A 227 -19.50 20.66 -13.48
N PHE A 228 -19.19 20.81 -14.77
CA PHE A 228 -20.01 20.26 -15.86
C PHE A 228 -20.00 18.73 -15.85
N LEU A 229 -18.98 18.10 -15.27
CA LEU A 229 -18.93 16.63 -15.07
C LEU A 229 -20.04 16.09 -14.16
N LEU A 230 -20.65 16.93 -13.33
CA LEU A 230 -21.77 16.56 -12.46
C LEU A 230 -23.14 16.97 -13.01
N SER A 231 -23.16 17.70 -14.13
CA SER A 231 -24.41 18.15 -14.73
C SER A 231 -25.03 17.00 -15.55
N PRO A 232 -26.29 16.62 -15.32
CA PRO A 232 -26.95 15.64 -16.18
C PRO A 232 -27.00 16.18 -17.62
N PRO A 233 -26.97 15.30 -18.64
CA PRO A 233 -27.12 15.73 -20.02
C PRO A 233 -28.45 16.49 -20.13
N LYS A 234 -28.36 17.80 -20.42
CA LYS A 234 -29.56 18.60 -20.66
C LYS A 234 -30.27 17.99 -21.85
N SER A 235 -31.52 17.54 -21.66
CA SER A 235 -32.37 17.07 -22.74
C SER A 235 -32.42 18.16 -23.82
N THR A 236 -32.08 17.79 -25.05
CA THR A 236 -32.16 18.63 -26.23
C THR A 236 -33.61 19.07 -26.44
N ASP A 237 -33.99 20.21 -25.87
CA ASP A 237 -35.14 20.95 -26.34
C ASP A 237 -34.68 22.37 -26.71
N SER A 238 -34.74 22.60 -28.02
CA SER A 238 -34.71 23.87 -28.76
C SER A 238 -34.37 25.15 -27.96
N GLY A 239 -33.08 25.50 -27.91
CA GLY A 239 -32.65 26.84 -27.51
C GLY A 239 -31.14 26.98 -27.57
N ILE A 240 -30.65 27.73 -28.55
CA ILE A 240 -29.29 28.29 -28.72
C ILE A 240 -28.22 27.57 -27.87
N GLU A 241 -27.41 26.72 -28.51
CA GLU A 241 -26.18 26.22 -27.92
C GLU A 241 -25.25 27.41 -27.63
N GLU A 242 -25.22 27.85 -26.37
CA GLU A 242 -24.14 28.66 -25.85
C GLU A 242 -22.89 27.78 -25.95
N ILE A 243 -22.03 28.07 -26.93
CA ILE A 243 -20.71 27.47 -27.04
C ILE A 243 -20.03 27.82 -25.72
N ALA A 244 -19.94 26.84 -24.81
CA ALA A 244 -19.18 27.02 -23.58
C ALA A 244 -17.76 27.34 -24.00
N ASP A 245 -17.26 28.53 -23.63
CA ASP A 245 -15.88 28.91 -23.87
C ASP A 245 -14.97 27.80 -23.28
N GLU A 246 -13.93 27.39 -24.00
CA GLU A 246 -12.95 26.41 -23.52
C GLU A 246 -12.35 26.78 -22.14
N ASP A 247 -12.40 28.08 -21.79
CA ASP A 247 -11.99 28.64 -20.50
C ASP A 247 -12.86 28.20 -19.31
N ASP A 248 -14.09 27.71 -19.52
CA ASP A 248 -15.01 27.27 -18.46
C ASP A 248 -14.79 25.80 -18.03
N ILE A 249 -13.94 25.06 -18.76
CA ILE A 249 -13.70 23.62 -18.59
C ILE A 249 -12.61 23.34 -17.54
N ASP A 250 -11.74 24.30 -17.22
CA ASP A 250 -10.65 24.18 -16.23
C ASP A 250 -10.58 25.41 -15.32
N ARG A 251 -11.58 25.53 -14.43
CA ARG A 251 -11.70 26.65 -13.51
C ARG A 251 -10.61 26.61 -12.46
N ALA A 252 -9.93 27.74 -12.26
CA ALA A 252 -9.00 27.90 -11.16
C ALA A 252 -9.75 28.00 -9.82
N VAL A 253 -9.50 27.05 -8.90
CA VAL A 253 -10.20 26.92 -7.63
C VAL A 253 -9.26 27.28 -6.46
N PRO A 254 -9.69 28.11 -5.49
CA PRO A 254 -8.90 28.40 -4.30
C PRO A 254 -8.52 27.15 -3.50
N LEU A 255 -7.32 27.10 -2.94
CA LEU A 255 -6.88 25.96 -2.13
C LEU A 255 -7.83 25.67 -0.95
N ILE A 256 -8.31 26.73 -0.29
CA ILE A 256 -9.25 26.61 0.84
C ILE A 256 -10.54 25.86 0.49
N THR A 257 -10.99 25.91 -0.78
CA THR A 257 -12.19 25.18 -1.24
C THR A 257 -11.89 23.74 -1.65
N ILE A 258 -10.62 23.41 -1.95
CA ILE A 258 -10.17 22.06 -2.27
C ILE A 258 -10.01 21.22 -0.98
N LEU A 259 -9.55 21.82 0.12
CA LEU A 259 -9.27 21.12 1.39
C LEU A 259 -10.42 20.26 1.93
N PRO A 260 -11.70 20.71 1.94
CA PRO A 260 -12.80 19.88 2.41
C PRO A 260 -13.04 18.65 1.53
N VAL A 261 -12.82 18.77 0.22
CA VAL A 261 -12.95 17.66 -0.73
C VAL A 261 -11.83 16.64 -0.49
N VAL A 262 -10.59 17.12 -0.34
CA VAL A 262 -9.43 16.30 0.04
C VAL A 262 -9.69 15.55 1.34
N GLY A 263 -10.25 16.23 2.35
CA GLY A 263 -10.63 15.61 3.63
C GLY A 263 -11.71 14.53 3.47
N ARG A 264 -12.72 14.75 2.61
CA ARG A 264 -13.73 13.73 2.31
C ARG A 264 -13.13 12.50 1.63
N GLN A 265 -12.19 12.71 0.71
CA GLN A 265 -11.52 11.60 0.02
C GLN A 265 -10.76 10.69 0.98
N VAL A 266 -10.15 11.20 2.06
CA VAL A 266 -9.51 10.35 3.10
C VAL A 266 -10.49 9.32 3.65
N HIS A 267 -11.72 9.74 3.94
CA HIS A 267 -12.73 8.83 4.46
C HIS A 267 -13.11 7.76 3.44
N LEU A 268 -13.20 8.10 2.15
CA LEU A 268 -13.48 7.15 1.07
C LEU A 268 -12.31 6.18 0.82
N ILE A 269 -11.06 6.65 0.95
CA ILE A 269 -9.86 5.81 0.82
C ILE A 269 -9.83 4.74 1.90
N LEU A 270 -10.14 5.09 3.16
CA LEU A 270 -10.02 4.18 4.31
C LEU A 270 -11.28 3.39 4.63
N ASN A 271 -12.47 3.99 4.45
CA ASN A 271 -13.75 3.39 4.87
C ASN A 271 -14.75 3.27 3.72
N GLY A 272 -14.34 3.52 2.47
CA GLY A 272 -15.23 3.40 1.31
C GLY A 272 -15.80 2.00 1.17
N VAL A 273 -17.11 1.90 0.94
CA VAL A 273 -17.81 0.63 0.65
C VAL A 273 -18.79 0.88 -0.51
N PRO A 274 -18.56 0.32 -1.72
CA PRO A 274 -17.33 -0.36 -2.15
C PRO A 274 -16.12 0.60 -2.20
N ASN A 275 -14.91 0.06 -2.05
CA ASN A 275 -13.68 0.87 -2.08
C ASN A 275 -13.11 0.94 -3.50
N GLU A 276 -13.44 2.01 -4.22
CA GLU A 276 -13.00 2.25 -5.59
C GLU A 276 -11.47 2.33 -5.74
N TYR A 277 -10.74 2.68 -4.68
CA TYR A 277 -9.28 2.73 -4.70
C TYR A 277 -8.69 1.31 -4.69
N VAL A 278 -9.24 0.41 -3.88
CA VAL A 278 -8.85 -1.01 -3.86
C VAL A 278 -9.25 -1.70 -5.17
N GLU A 279 -10.42 -1.39 -5.73
CA GLU A 279 -10.83 -1.88 -7.05
C GLU A 279 -9.89 -1.39 -8.15
N SER A 280 -9.45 -0.14 -8.10
CA SER A 280 -8.46 0.38 -9.07
C SER A 280 -7.13 -0.36 -8.96
N LEU A 281 -6.69 -0.70 -7.74
CA LEU A 281 -5.48 -1.47 -7.49
C LEU A 281 -5.57 -2.91 -8.02
N SER A 282 -6.72 -3.58 -7.87
CA SER A 282 -6.90 -4.96 -8.35
C SER A 282 -6.86 -5.09 -9.88
N MET A 283 -7.09 -3.98 -10.60
CA MET A 283 -7.03 -3.91 -12.07
C MET A 283 -5.62 -3.63 -12.60
N VAL A 284 -4.63 -3.37 -11.74
CA VAL A 284 -3.25 -3.10 -12.16
C VAL A 284 -2.60 -4.40 -12.64
N LYS A 285 -2.25 -4.47 -13.93
CA LYS A 285 -1.65 -5.67 -14.53
C LYS A 285 -0.30 -6.03 -13.92
N ASP A 286 0.52 -5.04 -13.60
CA ASP A 286 1.83 -5.25 -12.98
C ASP A 286 1.68 -5.95 -11.62
N LEU A 287 0.66 -5.58 -10.84
CA LEU A 287 0.34 -6.24 -9.57
C LEU A 287 -0.10 -7.69 -9.77
N GLN A 288 -0.97 -7.95 -10.75
CA GLN A 288 -1.41 -9.32 -11.05
C GLN A 288 -0.25 -10.20 -11.52
N ALA A 289 0.62 -9.67 -12.37
CA ALA A 289 1.82 -10.37 -12.84
C ALA A 289 2.79 -10.64 -11.68
N PHE A 290 3.00 -9.65 -10.81
CA PHE A 290 3.84 -9.81 -9.62
C PHE A 290 3.29 -10.87 -8.65
N SER A 291 1.98 -10.88 -8.38
CA SER A 291 1.34 -11.93 -7.58
C SER A 291 1.59 -13.32 -8.17
N ALA A 292 1.54 -13.46 -9.51
CA ALA A 292 1.85 -14.72 -10.18
C ALA A 292 3.34 -15.11 -10.07
N ILE A 293 4.26 -14.14 -10.12
CA ILE A 293 5.70 -14.37 -9.90
C ILE A 293 5.94 -14.85 -8.47
N VAL A 294 5.38 -14.18 -7.46
CA VAL A 294 5.49 -14.59 -6.06
C VAL A 294 4.96 -16.02 -5.88
N TYR A 295 3.78 -16.32 -6.43
CA TYR A 295 3.18 -17.65 -6.33
C TYR A 295 3.98 -18.76 -7.04
N SER A 296 4.64 -18.45 -8.16
CA SER A 296 5.37 -19.44 -8.97
C SER A 296 6.88 -19.50 -8.72
N SER A 297 7.41 -18.59 -7.92
CA SER A 297 8.82 -18.62 -7.51
C SER A 297 9.07 -19.80 -6.57
N PHE A 298 9.78 -20.81 -7.05
CA PHE A 298 10.19 -21.95 -6.26
C PHE A 298 11.66 -21.78 -5.89
N SER A 299 11.96 -21.64 -4.60
CA SER A 299 13.33 -21.78 -4.10
C SER A 299 13.69 -23.28 -4.06
N GLU A 300 14.84 -23.64 -4.62
CA GLU A 300 15.34 -25.03 -4.67
C GLU A 300 15.50 -25.65 -3.26
N ASP A 301 15.61 -24.82 -2.22
CA ASP A 301 15.72 -25.24 -0.82
C ASP A 301 14.46 -25.93 -0.27
N LEU A 302 13.28 -25.68 -0.86
CA LEU A 302 12.03 -26.40 -0.50
C LEU A 302 12.01 -27.86 -1.00
N ILE A 303 12.92 -28.22 -1.91
CA ILE A 303 13.00 -29.57 -2.51
C ILE A 303 14.01 -30.45 -1.75
N HIS A 304 14.92 -29.85 -0.99
CA HIS A 304 16.06 -30.54 -0.36
C HIS A 304 16.06 -30.60 1.18
N THR A 305 14.96 -30.22 1.84
CA THR A 305 14.81 -30.36 3.30
C THR A 305 13.86 -31.51 3.66
#